data_AF-A0A971LD77-F1
#
_entry.id   AF-A0A971LD77-F1
#
_cell.length_a   1.000
_cell.length_b   1.000
_cell.length_c   1.000
_cell.angle_alpha   90.00
_cell.angle_beta   90.00
_cell.angle_gamma   90.00
#
_symmetry.space_group_name_H-M   'P 1'
#
loop_
_entity.id
_entity.type
_entity.pdbx_description
1 polymer ?
#
loop_
_entity_poly.entity_id
_entity_poly.type
_entity_poly.pdbx_seq_one_letter_code
_entity_poly.pdbx_strand_id
1 'polypeptide(L)'
;SMLRRRGHRHIVTVDLEPKASVLSRLDDNVQLTLIHDKQSLGGFLDLTPAVLRRNFRLGYLDTMKAFARLNGEYYSFRNEDYQELLRRFGFETISGLEQAALIYEIDRCCIYKPDDFINEIRRKRTEFQMAYEEKRKALKIEHKLKALASGKLRVLNLLPPLQLAFLMEVKAVARQNGTAQRLPLRLFAAVDDAANALSQLNGLIESENV
;
A
#
# COMPACT_ATOMS: atom_id res chain seq x y z
N SER A 1 -15.19 28.77 8.99
CA SER A 1 -16.40 28.27 8.29
C SER A 1 -17.67 28.82 8.93
N MET A 2 -18.84 28.66 8.28
CA MET A 2 -20.16 29.01 8.81
C MET A 2 -20.49 28.28 10.13
N LEU A 3 -20.08 27.02 10.25
CA LEU A 3 -20.29 26.19 11.44
C LEU A 3 -19.57 26.76 12.69
N ARG A 4 -18.35 27.28 12.52
CA ARG A 4 -17.60 27.94 13.59
C ARG A 4 -18.33 29.17 14.13
N ARG A 5 -18.89 30.00 13.23
CA ARG A 5 -19.66 31.20 13.62
C ARG A 5 -20.93 30.86 14.41
N ARG A 6 -21.45 29.64 14.24
CA ARG A 6 -22.59 29.09 14.99
C ARG A 6 -22.19 28.40 16.30
N GLY A 7 -20.91 28.45 16.70
CA GLY A 7 -20.43 27.88 17.96
C GLY A 7 -20.09 26.39 17.91
N HIS A 8 -20.18 25.72 16.75
CA HIS A 8 -19.77 24.32 16.64
C HIS A 8 -18.25 24.18 16.78
N ARG A 9 -17.83 23.34 17.74
CA ARG A 9 -16.42 23.07 18.05
C ARG A 9 -15.93 21.70 17.62
N HIS A 10 -16.83 20.71 17.53
CA HIS A 10 -16.52 19.39 16.98
C HIS A 10 -17.16 19.27 15.59
N ILE A 11 -16.33 19.16 14.57
CA ILE A 11 -16.77 19.12 13.17
C ILE A 11 -16.26 17.81 12.57
N VAL A 12 -17.18 17.00 12.03
CA VAL A 12 -16.85 15.84 11.21
C VAL A 12 -16.99 16.25 9.76
N THR A 13 -15.95 16.06 8.96
CA THR A 13 -15.96 16.37 7.52
C THR A 13 -15.62 15.13 6.73
N VAL A 14 -16.38 14.89 5.67
CA VAL A 14 -16.15 13.78 4.75
C VAL A 14 -15.66 14.39 3.44
N ASP A 15 -14.46 14.00 3.03
CA ASP A 15 -13.86 14.40 1.76
C ASP A 15 -13.91 13.23 0.78
N LEU A 16 -14.65 13.45 -0.31
CA LEU A 16 -14.85 12.48 -1.38
C LEU A 16 -13.93 12.73 -2.58
N GLU A 17 -13.11 13.77 -2.54
CA GLU A 17 -12.19 14.07 -3.63
C GLU A 17 -11.02 13.06 -3.65
N PRO A 18 -10.44 12.74 -4.83
CA PRO A 18 -9.32 11.80 -4.93
C PRO A 18 -8.03 12.28 -4.24
N LYS A 19 -7.94 13.58 -3.94
CA LYS A 19 -6.86 14.20 -3.19
C LYS A 19 -7.50 15.02 -2.09
N ALA A 20 -7.11 14.78 -0.85
CA ALA A 20 -7.58 15.57 0.28
C ALA A 20 -7.32 17.05 0.02
N SER A 21 -8.37 17.83 -0.25
CA SER A 21 -8.24 19.21 -0.73
C SER A 21 -8.31 20.23 0.39
N VAL A 22 -8.52 19.80 1.64
CA VAL A 22 -8.73 20.72 2.76
C VAL A 22 -7.93 20.32 4.00
N LEU A 23 -6.74 20.91 4.14
CA LEU A 23 -6.10 21.16 5.43
C LEU A 23 -5.75 22.65 5.53
N SER A 24 -6.76 23.52 5.39
CA SER A 24 -6.59 24.90 5.84
C SER A 24 -6.40 24.86 7.37
N ARG A 25 -5.36 25.53 7.89
CA ARG A 25 -5.13 25.67 9.34
C ARG A 25 -6.41 26.18 10.00
N LEU A 26 -7.08 25.31 10.76
CA LEU A 26 -8.19 25.69 11.62
C LEU A 26 -7.62 26.27 12.92
N ASP A 27 -8.34 27.22 13.52
CA ASP A 27 -7.97 27.79 14.82
C ASP A 27 -7.92 26.70 15.90
N ASP A 28 -7.06 26.88 16.91
CA ASP A 28 -6.74 25.89 17.97
C ASP A 28 -7.95 25.34 18.78
N ASN A 29 -9.11 26.00 18.69
CA ASN A 29 -10.31 25.68 19.48
C ASN A 29 -11.38 24.88 18.71
N VAL A 30 -11.01 24.19 17.61
CA VAL A 30 -11.93 23.36 16.82
C VAL A 30 -11.31 21.98 16.62
N GLN A 31 -12.01 20.94 17.06
CA GLN A 31 -11.66 19.55 16.74
C GLN A 31 -12.29 19.17 15.39
N LEU A 32 -11.43 18.87 14.41
CA LEU A 32 -11.85 18.37 13.11
C LEU A 32 -11.56 16.87 13.01
N THR A 33 -12.58 16.07 12.74
CA THR A 33 -12.44 14.67 12.33
C THR A 33 -12.65 14.59 10.82
N LEU A 34 -11.56 14.36 10.08
CA LEU A 34 -11.61 14.17 8.63
C LEU A 34 -11.77 12.69 8.30
N ILE A 35 -12.76 12.38 7.47
CA ILE A 35 -13.00 11.05 6.90
C ILE A 35 -12.71 11.16 5.40
N HIS A 36 -11.74 10.38 4.91
CA HIS A 36 -11.28 10.44 3.53
C HIS A 36 -10.66 9.09 3.13
N ASP A 37 -11.03 8.56 1.97
CA ASP A 37 -10.40 7.36 1.39
C ASP A 37 -9.17 7.78 0.58
N LYS A 38 -8.02 7.14 0.85
CA LYS A 38 -6.75 7.42 0.16
C LYS A 38 -6.70 6.91 -1.28
N GLN A 39 -7.70 6.17 -1.74
CA GLN A 39 -7.83 5.68 -3.12
C GLN A 39 -9.07 6.26 -3.79
N SER A 40 -9.06 6.22 -5.11
CA SER A 40 -10.22 6.60 -5.90
C SER A 40 -11.43 5.72 -5.58
N LEU A 41 -12.55 6.36 -5.24
CA LEU A 41 -13.86 5.73 -5.07
C LEU A 41 -14.56 5.43 -6.41
N GLY A 42 -13.89 5.70 -7.54
CA GLY A 42 -14.45 5.55 -8.89
C GLY A 42 -14.92 6.88 -9.48
N GLY A 43 -15.71 6.79 -10.56
CA GLY A 43 -16.30 7.97 -11.18
C GLY A 43 -17.38 8.59 -10.29
N PHE A 44 -17.43 9.91 -10.19
CA PHE A 44 -18.42 10.63 -9.36
C PHE A 44 -19.89 10.26 -9.67
N LEU A 45 -20.18 9.88 -10.92
CA LEU A 45 -21.52 9.48 -11.38
C LEU A 45 -21.68 7.97 -11.58
N ASP A 46 -20.72 7.15 -11.14
CA ASP A 46 -20.85 5.69 -11.19
C ASP A 46 -21.71 5.19 -10.03
N LEU A 47 -23.02 5.10 -10.30
CA LEU A 47 -24.03 4.67 -9.34
C LEU A 47 -24.37 3.18 -9.49
N THR A 48 -23.48 2.37 -10.07
CA THR A 48 -23.72 0.94 -10.17
C THR A 48 -23.82 0.30 -8.77
N PRO A 49 -24.72 -0.68 -8.56
CA PRO A 49 -24.90 -1.29 -7.24
C PRO A 49 -23.60 -1.87 -6.64
N ALA A 50 -22.68 -2.33 -7.47
CA ALA A 50 -21.38 -2.84 -7.02
C ALA A 50 -20.49 -1.73 -6.46
N VAL A 51 -20.36 -0.60 -7.18
CA VAL A 51 -19.56 0.56 -6.76
C VAL A 51 -20.15 1.19 -5.49
N LEU A 52 -21.49 1.33 -5.44
CA LEU A 52 -22.16 1.85 -4.25
C LEU A 52 -21.88 0.98 -3.02
N ARG A 53 -22.07 -0.36 -3.11
CA ARG A 53 -21.79 -1.26 -1.97
C ARG A 53 -20.34 -1.19 -1.50
N ARG A 54 -19.39 -1.15 -2.45
CA ARG A 54 -17.96 -0.99 -2.15
C ARG A 54 -17.69 0.33 -1.44
N ASN A 55 -18.17 1.45 -1.98
CA ASN A 55 -17.92 2.78 -1.43
C ASN A 55 -18.58 2.99 -0.07
N PHE A 56 -19.79 2.45 0.15
CA PHE A 56 -20.42 2.43 1.47
C PHE A 56 -19.57 1.67 2.48
N ARG A 57 -19.03 0.51 2.08
CA ARG A 57 -18.20 -0.30 2.96
C ARG A 57 -16.88 0.39 3.30
N LEU A 58 -16.20 0.96 2.29
CA LEU A 58 -14.96 1.72 2.49
C LEU A 58 -15.19 2.95 3.37
N GLY A 59 -16.23 3.74 3.09
CA GLY A 59 -16.58 4.92 3.89
C GLY A 59 -16.89 4.57 5.36
N TYR A 60 -17.56 3.44 5.61
CA TYR A 60 -17.74 2.94 6.97
C TYR A 60 -16.41 2.61 7.65
N LEU A 61 -15.51 1.90 6.97
CA LEU A 61 -14.20 1.53 7.52
C LEU A 61 -13.32 2.77 7.80
N ASP A 62 -13.28 3.73 6.87
CA ASP A 62 -12.54 4.99 7.06
C ASP A 62 -13.12 5.82 8.20
N THR A 63 -14.45 5.81 8.36
CA THR A 63 -15.11 6.41 9.53
C THR A 63 -14.62 5.73 10.81
N MET A 64 -14.62 4.41 10.86
CA MET A 64 -14.18 3.66 12.04
C MET A 64 -12.70 3.93 12.38
N LYS A 65 -11.83 4.11 11.37
CA LYS A 65 -10.44 4.54 11.56
C LYS A 65 -10.35 5.97 12.09
N ALA A 66 -11.12 6.92 11.54
CA ALA A 66 -11.14 8.32 11.98
C ALA A 66 -11.57 8.48 13.44
N PHE A 67 -12.37 7.54 13.97
CA PHE A 67 -12.77 7.47 15.38
C PHE A 67 -11.90 6.51 16.22
N ALA A 68 -10.72 6.11 15.74
CA ALA A 68 -9.74 5.25 16.42
C ALA A 68 -10.30 3.87 16.87
N ARG A 69 -11.34 3.38 16.20
CA ARG A 69 -11.90 2.04 16.44
C ARG A 69 -11.19 0.95 15.63
N LEU A 70 -10.60 1.34 14.51
CA LEU A 70 -9.77 0.50 13.66
C LEU A 70 -8.44 1.21 13.40
N ASN A 71 -7.43 0.44 13.02
CA ASN A 71 -6.12 0.93 12.62
C ASN A 71 -5.75 0.42 11.22
N GLY A 72 -4.64 0.94 10.69
CA GLY A 72 -4.16 0.68 9.33
C GLY A 72 -4.26 1.92 8.43
N GLU A 73 -3.45 1.96 7.39
CA GLU A 73 -3.37 3.12 6.50
C GLU A 73 -4.41 3.03 5.38
N TYR A 74 -4.34 1.96 4.61
CA TYR A 74 -5.21 1.60 3.49
C TYR A 74 -6.12 0.43 3.83
N TYR A 75 -5.63 -0.50 4.64
CA TYR A 75 -6.37 -1.65 5.14
C TYR A 75 -6.90 -1.39 6.54
N SER A 76 -7.83 -2.23 6.98
CA SER A 76 -8.51 -2.06 8.26
C SER A 76 -8.25 -3.26 9.17
N PHE A 77 -7.74 -2.97 10.36
CA PHE A 77 -7.43 -3.95 11.40
C PHE A 77 -8.09 -3.53 12.71
N ARG A 78 -8.43 -4.51 13.56
CA ARG A 78 -8.76 -4.18 14.95
C ARG A 78 -7.49 -3.69 15.67
N ASN A 79 -7.67 -2.94 16.74
CA ASN A 79 -6.55 -2.35 17.45
C ASN A 79 -5.58 -3.43 17.98
N GLU A 80 -6.10 -4.51 18.55
CA GLU A 80 -5.30 -5.65 19.04
C GLU A 80 -4.50 -6.33 17.91
N ASP A 81 -5.17 -6.62 16.79
CA ASP A 81 -4.57 -7.21 15.59
C ASP A 81 -3.45 -6.32 15.02
N TYR A 82 -3.67 -5.02 14.98
CA TYR A 82 -2.67 -4.07 14.48
C TYR A 82 -1.46 -3.95 15.41
N GLN A 83 -1.67 -3.98 16.73
CA GLN A 83 -0.57 -4.00 17.70
C GLN A 83 0.25 -5.28 17.59
N GLU A 84 -0.38 -6.40 17.28
CA GLU A 84 0.32 -7.64 16.98
C GLU A 84 1.20 -7.52 15.73
N LEU A 85 0.66 -6.98 14.63
CA LEU A 85 1.46 -6.71 13.44
C LEU A 85 2.65 -5.80 13.75
N LEU A 86 2.44 -4.73 14.53
CA LEU A 86 3.50 -3.79 14.93
C LEU A 86 4.60 -4.48 15.72
N ARG A 87 4.25 -5.39 16.63
CA ARG A 87 5.22 -6.16 17.42
C ARG A 87 6.04 -7.12 16.56
N ARG A 88 5.41 -7.76 15.56
CA ARG A 88 6.04 -8.76 14.70
C ARG A 88 6.94 -8.14 13.62
N PHE A 89 6.52 -7.02 13.04
CA PHE A 89 7.15 -6.47 11.83
C PHE A 89 7.65 -5.03 11.98
N GLY A 90 7.11 -4.25 12.91
CA GLY A 90 7.40 -2.82 13.02
C GLY A 90 6.60 -1.97 12.04
N PHE A 91 6.57 -0.65 12.29
CA PHE A 91 5.73 0.29 11.55
C PHE A 91 6.10 0.41 10.07
N GLU A 92 7.39 0.57 9.75
CA GLU A 92 7.88 0.75 8.38
C GLU A 92 7.53 -0.45 7.50
N THR A 93 7.74 -1.66 8.02
CA THR A 93 7.42 -2.90 7.33
C THR A 93 5.92 -3.04 7.08
N ILE A 94 5.07 -2.69 8.04
CA ILE A 94 3.60 -2.73 7.85
C ILE A 94 3.16 -1.77 6.76
N SER A 95 3.67 -0.53 6.79
CA SER A 95 3.34 0.44 5.73
C SER A 95 3.73 -0.10 4.36
N GLY A 96 4.94 -0.67 4.22
CA GLY A 96 5.35 -1.34 2.99
C GLY A 96 4.48 -2.54 2.61
N LEU A 97 4.03 -3.36 3.57
CA LEU A 97 3.12 -4.48 3.31
C LEU A 97 1.74 -4.00 2.83
N GLU A 98 1.21 -2.91 3.39
CA GLU A 98 -0.03 -2.30 2.91
C GLU A 98 0.11 -1.74 1.49
N GLN A 99 1.26 -1.13 1.16
CA GLN A 99 1.57 -0.73 -0.22
C GLN A 99 1.66 -1.92 -1.17
N ALA A 100 2.30 -3.01 -0.76
CA ALA A 100 2.35 -4.25 -1.55
C ALA A 100 0.95 -4.82 -1.78
N ALA A 101 0.11 -4.82 -0.74
CA ALA A 101 -1.27 -5.29 -0.83
C ALA A 101 -2.12 -4.43 -1.79
N LEU A 102 -1.95 -3.10 -1.78
CA LEU A 102 -2.56 -2.21 -2.75
C LEU A 102 -2.14 -2.54 -4.19
N ILE A 103 -0.84 -2.74 -4.41
CA ILE A 103 -0.28 -3.10 -5.72
C ILE A 103 -0.89 -4.41 -6.21
N TYR A 104 -1.07 -5.38 -5.31
CA TYR A 104 -1.68 -6.67 -5.62
C TYR A 104 -3.22 -6.64 -5.69
N GLU A 105 -3.83 -5.46 -5.53
CA GLU A 105 -5.28 -5.25 -5.56
C GLU A 105 -6.03 -6.15 -4.55
N ILE A 106 -5.44 -6.37 -3.37
CA ILE A 106 -6.09 -7.11 -2.29
C ILE A 106 -7.30 -6.30 -1.79
N ASP A 107 -8.42 -6.97 -1.55
CA ASP A 107 -9.69 -6.33 -1.16
C ASP A 107 -9.55 -5.49 0.12
N ARG A 108 -9.99 -4.24 0.08
CA ARG A 108 -9.96 -3.31 1.22
C ARG A 108 -11.26 -3.28 2.02
N CYS A 109 -12.31 -3.95 1.54
CA CYS A 109 -13.65 -3.92 2.14
C CYS A 109 -13.80 -4.79 3.41
N CYS A 110 -12.70 -5.39 3.87
CA CYS A 110 -12.66 -6.34 4.96
C CYS A 110 -11.87 -5.81 6.16
N ILE A 111 -12.18 -6.35 7.35
CA ILE A 111 -11.35 -6.16 8.55
C ILE A 111 -10.47 -7.40 8.65
N TYR A 112 -9.17 -7.21 8.55
CA TYR A 112 -8.21 -8.30 8.49
C TYR A 112 -7.72 -8.71 9.88
N LYS A 113 -7.51 -10.01 10.06
CA LYS A 113 -6.61 -10.54 11.08
C LYS A 113 -5.16 -10.53 10.57
N PRO A 114 -4.16 -10.53 11.46
CA PRO A 114 -2.76 -10.46 11.05
C PRO A 114 -2.37 -11.57 10.08
N ASP A 115 -2.64 -12.83 10.43
CA ASP A 115 -2.21 -13.97 9.62
C ASP A 115 -2.95 -14.04 8.28
N ASP A 116 -4.24 -13.72 8.25
CA ASP A 116 -5.04 -13.69 7.02
C ASP A 116 -4.49 -12.67 6.02
N PHE A 117 -4.12 -11.47 6.51
CA PHE A 117 -3.53 -10.42 5.68
C PHE A 117 -2.19 -10.85 5.08
N ILE A 118 -1.30 -11.41 5.90
CA ILE A 118 0.01 -11.88 5.46
C ILE A 118 -0.13 -13.03 4.46
N ASN A 119 -1.03 -13.98 4.71
CA ASN A 119 -1.27 -15.11 3.83
C ASN A 119 -1.82 -14.67 2.47
N GLU A 120 -2.69 -13.66 2.44
CA GLU A 120 -3.22 -13.12 1.18
C GLU A 120 -2.14 -12.41 0.36
N ILE A 121 -1.26 -11.62 1.02
CA ILE A 121 -0.08 -11.03 0.37
C ILE A 121 0.82 -12.12 -0.21
N ARG A 122 1.09 -13.20 0.55
CA ARG A 122 1.91 -14.33 0.09
C ARG A 122 1.29 -15.01 -1.14
N ARG A 123 -0.02 -15.29 -1.09
CA ARG A 123 -0.76 -15.92 -2.19
C ARG A 123 -0.66 -15.09 -3.46
N LYS A 124 -0.95 -13.79 -3.37
CA LYS A 124 -0.85 -12.86 -4.50
C LYS A 124 0.56 -12.72 -5.03
N ARG A 125 1.55 -12.64 -4.15
CA ARG A 125 2.95 -12.60 -4.55
C ARG A 125 3.34 -13.82 -5.39
N THR A 126 2.99 -15.03 -4.97
CA THR A 126 3.28 -16.27 -5.72
C THR A 126 2.60 -16.25 -7.09
N GLU A 127 1.33 -15.84 -7.15
CA GLU A 127 0.56 -15.70 -8.41
C GLU A 127 1.28 -14.74 -9.39
N PHE A 128 1.67 -13.56 -8.91
CA PHE A 128 2.35 -12.57 -9.75
C PHE A 128 3.79 -12.96 -10.11
N GLN A 129 4.48 -13.71 -9.25
CA GLN A 129 5.82 -14.22 -9.54
C GLN A 129 5.78 -15.24 -10.68
N MET A 130 4.82 -16.18 -10.65
CA MET A 130 4.62 -17.13 -11.76
C MET A 130 4.29 -16.40 -13.06
N ALA A 131 3.35 -15.46 -13.03
CA ALA A 131 2.98 -14.67 -14.21
C ALA A 131 4.15 -13.82 -14.74
N TYR A 132 5.03 -13.35 -13.86
CA TYR A 132 6.25 -12.65 -14.22
C TYR A 132 7.26 -13.58 -14.91
N GLU A 133 7.47 -14.78 -14.37
CA GLU A 133 8.38 -15.79 -14.93
C GLU A 133 7.95 -16.27 -16.31
N GLU A 134 6.66 -16.51 -16.51
CA GLU A 134 6.08 -16.85 -17.83
C GLU A 134 6.37 -15.75 -18.87
N LYS A 135 6.20 -14.49 -18.46
CA LYS A 135 6.41 -13.33 -19.32
C LYS A 135 7.88 -12.91 -19.41
N ARG A 136 8.79 -13.53 -18.64
CA ARG A 136 10.20 -13.15 -18.52
C ARG A 136 10.93 -13.12 -19.86
N LYS A 137 10.73 -14.17 -20.68
CA LYS A 137 11.35 -14.26 -22.02
C LYS A 137 10.76 -13.21 -22.97
N ALA A 138 9.45 -13.04 -22.97
CA ALA A 138 8.75 -12.07 -23.81
C ALA A 138 9.11 -10.62 -23.46
N LEU A 139 9.31 -10.34 -22.17
CA LEU A 139 9.64 -9.00 -21.65
C LEU A 139 11.11 -8.62 -21.82
N LYS A 140 11.96 -9.51 -22.39
CA LYS A 140 13.40 -9.32 -22.61
C LYS A 140 14.11 -8.78 -21.36
N ILE A 141 13.80 -9.37 -20.21
CA ILE A 141 14.20 -8.85 -18.89
C ILE A 141 15.72 -8.80 -18.73
N GLU A 142 16.45 -9.76 -19.30
CA GLU A 142 17.93 -9.75 -19.30
C GLU A 142 18.52 -8.50 -19.95
N HIS A 143 17.89 -8.00 -21.02
CA HIS A 143 18.28 -6.74 -21.64
C HIS A 143 17.97 -5.55 -20.74
N LYS A 144 16.83 -5.57 -20.02
CA LYS A 144 16.47 -4.53 -19.05
C LYS A 144 17.40 -4.53 -17.84
N LEU A 145 17.81 -5.70 -17.34
CA LEU A 145 18.81 -5.84 -16.27
C LEU A 145 20.17 -5.29 -16.70
N LYS A 146 20.65 -5.65 -17.91
CA LYS A 146 21.88 -5.09 -18.48
C LYS A 146 21.78 -3.58 -18.71
N ALA A 147 20.63 -3.09 -19.17
CA ALA A 147 20.37 -1.66 -19.37
C ALA A 147 20.32 -0.89 -18.03
N LEU A 148 19.79 -1.51 -16.97
CA LEU A 148 19.78 -0.96 -15.63
C LEU A 148 21.20 -0.89 -15.05
N ALA A 149 21.97 -1.99 -15.14
CA ALA A 149 23.35 -2.05 -14.67
C ALA A 149 24.27 -1.06 -15.41
N SER A 150 24.00 -0.78 -16.69
CA SER A 150 24.72 0.24 -17.48
C SER A 150 24.19 1.66 -17.32
N GLY A 151 23.19 1.90 -16.45
CA GLY A 151 22.61 3.23 -16.20
C GLY A 151 21.76 3.81 -17.33
N LYS A 152 21.43 3.01 -18.35
CA LYS A 152 20.66 3.43 -19.54
C LYS A 152 19.16 3.30 -19.35
N LEU A 153 18.69 2.49 -18.39
CA LEU A 153 17.27 2.32 -18.14
C LEU A 153 16.73 3.51 -17.33
N ARG A 154 15.90 4.33 -17.98
CA ARG A 154 15.25 5.51 -17.36
C ARG A 154 13.76 5.36 -17.12
N VAL A 155 13.09 4.47 -17.85
CA VAL A 155 11.64 4.21 -17.73
C VAL A 155 11.38 2.69 -17.79
N LEU A 156 10.52 2.17 -16.91
CA LEU A 156 10.09 0.78 -16.89
C LEU A 156 8.58 0.68 -17.11
N ASN A 157 8.17 0.49 -18.36
CA ASN A 157 6.76 0.28 -18.71
C ASN A 157 6.37 -1.18 -18.38
N LEU A 158 5.93 -1.41 -17.15
CA LEU A 158 5.39 -2.66 -16.64
C LEU A 158 4.21 -2.32 -15.71
N LEU A 159 3.28 -3.25 -15.57
CA LEU A 159 2.23 -3.14 -14.55
C LEU A 159 2.87 -3.09 -13.15
N PRO A 160 2.31 -2.36 -12.18
CA PRO A 160 2.89 -2.22 -10.84
C PRO A 160 3.27 -3.55 -10.16
N PRO A 161 2.46 -4.63 -10.23
CA PRO A 161 2.86 -5.93 -9.66
C PRO A 161 4.12 -6.53 -10.29
N LEU A 162 4.29 -6.35 -11.60
CA LEU A 162 5.46 -6.85 -12.33
C LEU A 162 6.69 -5.97 -12.11
N GLN A 163 6.50 -4.67 -11.85
CA GLN A 163 7.59 -3.78 -11.42
C GLN A 163 8.10 -4.20 -10.04
N LEU A 164 7.19 -4.54 -9.11
CA LEU A 164 7.53 -5.04 -7.78
C LEU A 164 8.32 -6.36 -7.88
N ALA A 165 7.84 -7.33 -8.65
CA ALA A 165 8.57 -8.60 -8.89
C ALA A 165 9.96 -8.37 -9.50
N PHE A 166 10.05 -7.51 -10.53
CA PHE A 166 11.33 -7.15 -11.16
C PHE A 166 12.31 -6.52 -10.15
N LEU A 167 11.83 -5.59 -9.33
CA LEU A 167 12.69 -4.93 -8.34
C LEU A 167 13.14 -5.89 -7.24
N MET A 168 12.29 -6.84 -6.83
CA MET A 168 12.68 -7.89 -5.90
C MET A 168 13.79 -8.78 -6.49
N GLU A 169 13.70 -9.18 -7.77
CA GLU A 169 14.77 -9.94 -8.44
C GLU A 169 16.07 -9.13 -8.48
N VAL A 170 16.01 -7.85 -8.84
CA VAL A 170 17.17 -6.97 -8.87
C VAL A 170 17.83 -6.84 -7.49
N LYS A 171 17.04 -6.63 -6.44
CA LYS A 171 17.55 -6.55 -5.07
C LYS A 171 18.16 -7.87 -4.60
N ALA A 172 17.57 -9.01 -4.96
CA ALA A 172 18.12 -10.33 -4.64
C ALA A 172 19.48 -10.57 -5.34
N VAL A 173 19.60 -10.23 -6.62
CA VAL A 173 20.85 -10.33 -7.39
C VAL A 173 21.92 -9.38 -6.85
N ALA A 174 21.55 -8.17 -6.44
CA ALA A 174 22.47 -7.21 -5.81
C ALA A 174 23.03 -7.72 -4.48
N ARG A 175 22.17 -8.36 -3.64
CA ARG A 175 22.59 -9.00 -2.39
C ARG A 175 23.58 -10.15 -2.63
N GLN A 176 23.31 -11.02 -3.61
CA GLN A 176 24.18 -12.16 -3.93
C GLN A 176 25.54 -11.72 -4.47
N ASN A 177 25.59 -10.64 -5.26
CA ASN A 177 26.81 -10.18 -5.91
C ASN A 177 27.60 -9.14 -5.08
N GLY A 178 27.18 -8.82 -3.85
CA GLY A 178 27.85 -7.85 -2.97
C GLY A 178 27.93 -6.42 -3.53
N THR A 179 27.19 -6.13 -4.61
CA THR A 179 27.25 -4.85 -5.32
C THR A 179 26.00 -4.04 -4.97
N ALA A 180 26.21 -2.88 -4.34
CA ALA A 180 25.18 -1.87 -4.23
C ALA A 180 24.93 -1.26 -5.62
N GLN A 181 24.20 -1.99 -6.48
CA GLN A 181 23.72 -1.41 -7.73
C GLN A 181 22.91 -0.17 -7.36
N ARG A 182 23.36 1.00 -7.81
CA ARG A 182 22.66 2.27 -7.63
C ARG A 182 21.35 2.19 -8.42
N LEU A 183 20.31 1.69 -7.76
CA LEU A 183 18.98 1.63 -8.34
C LEU A 183 18.52 3.07 -8.54
N PRO A 184 18.07 3.43 -9.75
CA PRO A 184 17.48 4.73 -9.98
C PRO A 184 16.19 4.84 -9.15
N LEU A 185 16.27 5.46 -7.97
CA LEU A 185 15.15 5.60 -7.03
C LEU A 185 13.89 6.18 -7.69
N ARG A 186 14.05 7.04 -8.70
CA ARG A 186 12.92 7.60 -9.48
C ARG A 186 12.09 6.54 -10.22
N LEU A 187 12.68 5.42 -10.61
CA LEU A 187 11.98 4.35 -11.31
C LEU A 187 11.07 3.53 -10.38
N PHE A 188 11.33 3.59 -9.07
CA PHE A 188 10.75 2.66 -8.12
C PHE A 188 10.30 3.30 -6.81
N ALA A 189 10.32 4.63 -6.69
CA ALA A 189 10.04 5.34 -5.44
C ALA A 189 8.72 4.91 -4.78
N ALA A 190 7.68 4.62 -5.57
CA ALA A 190 6.38 4.17 -5.05
C ALA A 190 6.34 2.68 -4.64
N VAL A 191 7.33 1.88 -5.05
CA VAL A 191 7.34 0.40 -4.92
C VAL A 191 8.50 -0.07 -4.04
N ASP A 192 9.45 0.81 -3.72
CA ASP A 192 10.66 0.46 -2.97
C ASP A 192 10.34 0.01 -1.54
N ASP A 193 9.46 0.74 -0.86
CA ASP A 193 8.99 0.43 0.50
C ASP A 193 8.28 -0.93 0.54
N ALA A 194 7.42 -1.18 -0.46
CA ALA A 194 6.75 -2.46 -0.62
C ALA A 194 7.74 -3.63 -0.80
N ALA A 195 8.78 -3.42 -1.61
CA ALA A 195 9.79 -4.45 -1.83
C ALA A 195 10.71 -4.66 -0.62
N ASN A 196 11.04 -3.61 0.12
CA ASN A 196 11.81 -3.71 1.37
C ASN A 196 11.04 -4.54 2.39
N ALA A 197 9.76 -4.24 2.57
CA ALA A 197 8.89 -4.96 3.49
C ALA A 197 8.72 -6.44 3.10
N LEU A 198 8.48 -6.75 1.82
CA LEU A 198 8.41 -8.13 1.34
C LEU A 198 9.74 -8.89 1.49
N SER A 199 10.88 -8.19 1.40
CA SER A 199 12.19 -8.79 1.62
C SER A 199 12.44 -9.10 3.10
N GLN A 200 11.96 -8.26 4.02
CA GLN A 200 12.02 -8.51 5.47
C GLN A 200 11.07 -9.63 5.91
N LEU A 201 9.89 -9.73 5.29
CA LEU A 201 8.97 -10.84 5.51
C LEU A 201 9.63 -12.20 5.24
N ASN A 202 10.53 -12.27 4.26
CA ASN A 202 11.30 -13.49 3.97
C ASN A 202 12.37 -13.77 5.05
N GLY A 203 13.07 -12.74 5.53
CA GLY A 203 14.14 -12.90 6.52
C GLY A 203 13.65 -13.37 7.90
N LEU A 204 12.45 -12.94 8.31
CA LEU A 204 11.84 -13.36 9.58
C LEU A 204 11.43 -14.85 9.59
N ILE A 205 11.18 -15.44 8.43
CA ILE A 205 10.81 -16.86 8.28
C ILE A 205 12.04 -17.77 8.40
N GLU A 206 13.22 -17.29 7.95
CA GLU A 206 14.47 -18.04 8.12
C GLU A 206 14.88 -18.09 9.59
N SER A 207 14.50 -17.11 10.41
CA SER A 207 14.77 -17.08 11.85
C SER A 207 13.78 -17.87 12.73
N GLU A 208 12.57 -18.16 12.25
CA GLU A 208 11.59 -18.99 12.99
C GLU A 208 11.74 -20.49 12.72
N ASN A 209 12.58 -20.88 11.75
CA ASN A 209 12.86 -22.28 11.38
C ASN A 209 14.27 -22.76 11.81
N VAL A 210 14.93 -22.04 12.73
CA VAL A 210 16.22 -22.40 13.36
C VAL A 210 16.03 -22.46 14.87
#